data_AF-A0A086MRG5-F1
#
_entry.id   AF-A0A086MRG5-F1
#
_cell.length_a   1.000
_cell.length_b   1.000
_cell.length_c   1.000
_cell.angle_alpha   90.00
_cell.angle_beta   90.00
_cell.angle_gamma   90.00
#
_symmetry.space_group_name_H-M   'P 1'
#
loop_
_entity.id
_entity.type
_entity.pdbx_description
1 polymer ?
#
loop_
_entity_poly.entity_id
_entity_poly.type
_entity_poly.pdbx_seq_one_letter_code
_entity_poly.pdbx_strand_id
1 'polypeptide(L)'
;MATANGILNGLKVESFDFAETPRSTPEDRRYYKEVLEVLLEDGSVVYNCVWPECEFTRSSASGVWPHTKVHKTQTEAPSKAPESAEIDVTGLTIAELIERAQHATRYRSERDAALKELSKVSRELEKLKPRAKKAEQALKTIRNAFTSAA
;
A
#
# COMPACT_ATOMS: atom_id res chain seq x y z
N MET A 1 1.04 0.46 11.05
CA MET A 1 0.85 0.84 12.47
C MET A 1 1.55 -0.21 13.30
N ALA A 2 2.47 0.18 14.19
CA ALA A 2 3.07 -0.70 15.17
C ALA A 2 2.00 -1.13 16.18
N THR A 3 1.33 -2.24 15.85
CA THR A 3 0.15 -2.82 16.49
C THR A 3 -1.03 -1.85 16.73
N ALA A 4 -2.26 -2.36 16.82
CA ALA A 4 -3.42 -1.50 17.11
C ALA A 4 -3.34 -0.86 18.52
N ASN A 5 -2.49 -1.41 19.39
CA ASN A 5 -2.36 -1.02 20.79
C ASN A 5 -1.13 -0.13 21.07
N GLY A 6 -0.31 0.18 20.05
CA GLY A 6 0.90 1.01 20.22
C GLY A 6 2.01 0.33 21.02
N ILE A 7 2.02 -1.01 21.06
CA ILE A 7 2.99 -1.83 21.79
C ILE A 7 3.74 -2.71 20.80
N LEU A 8 5.07 -2.71 20.87
CA LEU A 8 5.94 -3.53 20.04
C LEU A 8 7.03 -4.15 20.92
N ASN A 9 7.23 -5.46 20.84
CA ASN A 9 8.14 -6.21 21.72
C ASN A 9 7.86 -5.98 23.23
N GLY A 10 6.59 -5.75 23.61
CA GLY A 10 6.21 -5.44 24.99
C GLY A 10 6.54 -4.03 25.47
N LEU A 11 7.07 -3.16 24.59
CA LEU A 11 7.39 -1.77 24.87
C LEU A 11 6.45 -0.83 24.13
N LYS A 12 6.16 0.32 24.73
CA LYS A 12 5.37 1.35 24.07
C LYS A 12 6.17 1.96 22.92
N VAL A 13 5.49 2.22 21.81
CA VAL A 13 6.05 2.95 20.67
C VAL A 13 5.94 4.45 20.95
N GLU A 14 7.07 5.14 20.92
CA GLU A 14 7.13 6.60 21.10
C GLU A 14 6.95 7.33 19.77
N SER A 15 7.65 6.88 18.74
CA SER A 15 7.54 7.43 17.40
C SER A 15 7.85 6.38 16.35
N PHE A 16 7.42 6.65 15.12
CA PHE A 16 7.82 5.86 13.97
C PHE A 16 7.86 6.74 12.74
N ASP A 17 8.78 6.41 11.83
CA ASP A 17 8.93 7.02 10.52
C ASP A 17 9.19 5.93 9.48
N PHE A 18 9.15 6.27 8.20
CA PHE A 18 9.60 5.33 7.17
C PHE A 18 11.12 5.17 7.24
N ALA A 19 11.58 3.92 7.21
CA ALA A 19 13.00 3.62 7.24
C ALA A 19 13.70 4.06 5.95
N GLU A 20 14.90 4.63 6.06
CA GLU A 20 15.70 4.99 4.90
C GLU A 20 16.21 3.76 4.13
N THR A 21 16.28 3.88 2.80
CA THR A 21 16.88 2.87 1.94
C THR A 21 18.41 3.00 1.94
N PRO A 22 19.15 1.92 1.63
CA PRO A 22 20.60 2.00 1.44
C PRO A 22 21.06 2.95 0.32
N ARG A 23 20.14 3.49 -0.48
CA ARG A 23 20.41 4.45 -1.55
C ARG A 23 20.02 5.88 -1.17
N SER A 24 19.57 6.11 0.06
CA SER A 24 19.28 7.43 0.61
C SER A 24 20.57 8.24 0.69
N THR A 25 20.54 9.50 0.27
CA THR A 25 21.63 10.46 0.48
C THR A 25 21.09 11.71 1.17
N PRO A 26 21.95 12.55 1.79
CA PRO A 26 21.50 13.79 2.42
C PRO A 26 20.71 14.72 1.48
N GLU A 27 21.05 14.73 0.19
CA GLU A 27 20.41 15.55 -0.86
C GLU A 27 19.17 14.88 -1.48
N ASP A 28 19.06 13.56 -1.41
CA ASP A 28 17.95 12.77 -1.96
C ASP A 28 17.58 11.65 -0.98
N ARG A 29 16.79 12.00 0.02
CA ARG A 29 16.33 11.05 1.04
C ARG A 29 15.32 10.09 0.44
N ARG A 30 15.66 8.80 0.49
CA ARG A 30 14.84 7.73 -0.10
C ARG A 30 14.44 6.75 0.97
N TYR A 31 13.14 6.52 1.11
CA TYR A 31 12.58 5.66 2.13
C TYR A 31 12.01 4.37 1.56
N TYR A 32 12.03 3.30 2.36
CA TYR A 32 11.25 2.11 2.10
C TYR A 32 9.77 2.45 2.22
N LYS A 33 8.96 2.02 1.25
CA LYS A 33 7.50 2.28 1.26
C LYS A 33 6.75 1.55 2.38
N GLU A 34 7.34 0.49 2.94
CA GLU A 34 6.64 -0.53 3.72
C GLU A 34 7.39 -0.96 4.98
N VAL A 35 8.53 -0.32 5.26
CA VAL A 35 9.36 -0.60 6.43
C VAL A 35 9.40 0.66 7.26
N LEU A 36 9.06 0.52 8.53
CA LEU A 36 9.06 1.58 9.52
C LEU A 36 10.32 1.45 10.39
N GLU A 37 10.92 2.58 10.71
CA GLU A 37 11.84 2.76 11.82
C GLU A 37 11.02 3.20 13.03
N VAL A 38 11.19 2.53 14.16
CA VAL A 38 10.34 2.68 15.35
C VAL A 38 11.22 2.95 16.56
N LEU A 39 10.95 4.05 17.25
CA LEU A 39 11.55 4.37 18.55
C LEU A 39 10.66 3.84 19.66
N LEU A 40 11.25 3.03 20.55
CA LEU A 40 10.58 2.46 21.72
C LEU A 40 10.87 3.29 22.97
N GLU A 41 10.04 3.12 24.00
CA GLU A 41 10.12 3.84 25.28
C GLU A 41 11.46 3.69 26.02
N ASP A 42 12.19 2.60 25.79
CA ASP A 42 13.53 2.40 26.34
C ASP A 42 14.63 3.12 25.54
N GLY A 43 14.25 3.89 24.51
CA GLY A 43 15.14 4.60 23.60
C GLY A 43 15.74 3.71 22.50
N SER A 44 15.36 2.43 22.43
CA SER A 44 15.84 1.53 21.39
C SER A 44 15.12 1.78 20.06
N VAL A 45 15.87 1.62 18.97
CA VAL A 45 15.34 1.71 17.60
C VAL A 45 15.23 0.30 17.02
N VAL A 46 14.03 -0.04 16.58
CA VAL A 46 13.74 -1.29 15.87
C VAL A 46 13.06 -1.00 14.54
N TYR A 47 13.12 -1.96 13.64
CA TYR A 47 12.45 -1.86 12.34
C TYR A 47 11.27 -2.81 12.29
N ASN A 48 10.14 -2.32 11.81
CA ASN A 48 8.87 -3.05 11.74
C ASN A 48 8.22 -2.92 10.35
N CYS A 49 7.31 -3.84 10.04
CA CYS A 49 6.56 -3.81 8.79
C CYS A 49 5.36 -2.85 8.90
N VAL A 50 4.94 -2.20 7.81
CA VAL A 50 3.85 -1.20 7.87
C VAL A 50 2.47 -1.82 8.18
N TRP A 51 2.31 -3.13 8.00
CA TRP A 51 1.01 -3.81 8.12
C TRP A 51 0.46 -3.77 9.56
N PRO A 52 -0.87 -3.66 9.72
CA PRO A 52 -1.49 -3.70 11.04
C PRO A 52 -1.22 -5.03 11.73
N GLU A 53 -1.12 -5.02 13.07
CA GLU A 53 -0.98 -6.23 13.90
C GLU A 53 0.28 -7.09 13.62
N CYS A 54 1.19 -6.58 12.80
CA CYS A 54 2.49 -7.20 12.51
C CYS A 54 3.50 -6.85 13.61
N GLU A 55 3.76 -7.79 14.52
CA GLU A 55 4.80 -7.65 15.55
C GLU A 55 6.20 -8.04 15.07
N PHE A 56 6.36 -8.38 13.79
CA PHE A 56 7.65 -8.78 13.25
C PHE A 56 8.64 -7.61 13.27
N THR A 57 9.73 -7.76 14.01
CA THR A 57 10.78 -6.74 14.13
C THR A 57 12.17 -7.28 13.81
N ARG A 58 13.04 -6.38 13.34
CA ARG A 58 14.48 -6.61 13.16
C ARG A 58 15.28 -5.38 13.59
N SER A 59 16.57 -5.59 13.84
CA SER A 59 17.53 -4.51 14.11
C SER A 59 17.92 -3.69 12.88
N SER A 60 17.47 -4.07 11.67
CA SER A 60 17.73 -3.31 10.44
C SER A 60 16.57 -3.38 9.46
N ALA A 61 16.38 -2.30 8.69
CA ALA A 61 15.33 -2.21 7.67
C ALA A 61 15.42 -3.32 6.61
N SER A 62 16.65 -3.65 6.17
CA SER A 62 16.91 -4.72 5.20
C SER A 62 16.48 -6.10 5.68
N GLY A 63 16.43 -6.33 7.00
CA GLY A 63 15.93 -7.58 7.58
C GLY A 63 14.41 -7.69 7.59
N VAL A 64 13.70 -6.55 7.60
CA VAL A 64 12.24 -6.49 7.55
C VAL A 64 11.72 -6.54 6.12
N TRP A 65 12.43 -5.92 5.18
CA TRP A 65 11.96 -5.81 3.79
C TRP A 65 11.57 -7.14 3.13
N PRO A 66 12.26 -8.28 3.33
CA PRO A 66 11.80 -9.57 2.81
C PRO A 66 10.48 -10.05 3.43
N HIS A 67 10.20 -9.69 4.68
CA HIS A 67 8.97 -10.06 5.38
C HIS A 67 7.75 -9.31 4.84
N THR A 68 7.91 -8.09 4.30
CA THR A 68 6.78 -7.32 3.72
C THR A 68 6.10 -8.04 2.56
N LYS A 69 6.83 -8.90 1.85
CA LYS A 69 6.29 -9.71 0.75
C LYS A 69 5.25 -10.72 1.21
N VAL A 70 5.36 -11.24 2.45
CA VAL A 70 4.41 -12.22 3.01
C VAL A 70 3.01 -11.63 3.08
N HIS A 71 2.91 -10.36 3.48
CA HIS A 71 1.63 -9.65 3.56
C HIS A 71 1.09 -9.25 2.19
N LYS A 72 1.96 -8.94 1.21
CA LYS A 72 1.51 -8.68 -0.17
C LYS A 72 0.79 -9.87 -0.79
N THR A 73 1.32 -11.08 -0.61
CA THR A 73 0.70 -12.28 -1.14
C THR A 73 -0.63 -12.61 -0.46
N GLN A 74 -0.81 -12.21 0.81
CA GLN A 74 -2.10 -12.31 1.51
C GLN A 74 -3.09 -11.21 1.11
N THR A 75 -2.60 -10.03 0.70
CA THR A 75 -3.44 -8.91 0.24
C THR A 75 -3.88 -9.09 -1.23
N GLU A 76 -3.12 -9.83 -2.04
CA GLU A 76 -3.42 -10.13 -3.46
C GLU A 76 -4.25 -11.39 -3.69
N ALA A 77 -4.46 -12.24 -2.67
CA ALA A 77 -5.59 -13.14 -2.72
C ALA A 77 -6.85 -12.25 -2.72
N PRO A 78 -7.81 -12.42 -3.65
CA PRO A 78 -9.14 -11.93 -3.40
C PRO A 78 -9.61 -12.68 -2.16
N SER A 79 -9.38 -12.09 -0.98
CA SER A 79 -9.96 -12.55 0.26
C SER A 79 -11.41 -12.75 -0.09
N LYS A 80 -11.85 -14.01 0.07
CA LYS A 80 -13.25 -14.40 0.03
C LYS A 80 -14.08 -13.20 0.48
N ALA A 81 -15.08 -12.83 -0.32
CA ALA A 81 -16.13 -11.93 0.15
C ALA A 81 -16.37 -12.24 1.62
N PRO A 82 -16.26 -11.26 2.53
CA PRO A 82 -16.34 -11.52 3.96
C PRO A 82 -17.55 -12.43 4.15
N GLU A 83 -17.31 -13.63 4.70
CA GLU A 83 -18.38 -14.53 5.13
C GLU A 83 -19.40 -13.63 5.79
N SER A 84 -20.62 -13.61 5.23
CA SER A 84 -21.64 -12.62 5.51
C SER A 84 -21.67 -12.35 7.01
N ALA A 85 -21.00 -11.29 7.45
CA ALA A 85 -21.05 -10.90 8.84
C ALA A 85 -22.52 -10.61 9.07
N GLU A 86 -23.17 -11.43 9.91
CA GLU A 86 -24.56 -11.20 10.26
C GLU A 86 -24.64 -9.76 10.72
N ILE A 87 -25.31 -8.93 9.92
CA ILE A 87 -25.48 -7.52 10.23
C ILE A 87 -26.42 -7.52 11.42
N ASP A 88 -25.88 -7.29 12.61
CA ASP A 88 -26.69 -7.12 13.80
C ASP A 88 -27.58 -5.89 13.60
N VAL A 89 -28.86 -6.17 13.42
CA VAL A 89 -29.93 -5.17 13.27
C VAL A 89 -30.68 -4.96 14.57
N THR A 90 -30.33 -5.69 15.65
CA THR A 90 -30.97 -5.51 16.94
C THR A 90 -30.63 -4.13 17.51
N GLY A 91 -31.66 -3.39 17.90
CA GLY A 91 -31.54 -2.01 18.38
C GLY A 91 -31.70 -0.91 17.32
N LEU A 92 -31.84 -1.26 16.03
CA LEU A 92 -32.12 -0.27 14.98
C LEU A 92 -33.62 0.00 14.84
N THR A 93 -33.96 1.25 14.64
CA THR A 93 -35.31 1.67 14.23
C THR A 93 -35.56 1.34 12.75
N ILE A 94 -36.84 1.29 12.37
CA ILE A 94 -37.25 1.08 10.97
C ILE A 94 -36.69 2.18 10.06
N ALA A 95 -36.62 3.43 10.53
CA ALA A 95 -36.07 4.54 9.77
C ALA A 95 -34.57 4.34 9.46
N GLU A 96 -33.78 3.95 10.46
CA GLU A 96 -32.35 3.69 10.29
C GLU A 96 -32.09 2.50 9.36
N LEU A 97 -32.94 1.48 9.38
CA LEU A 97 -32.87 0.35 8.45
C LEU A 97 -33.13 0.79 7.00
N ILE A 98 -34.11 1.66 6.78
CA ILE A 98 -34.42 2.21 5.45
C ILE A 98 -33.25 3.06 4.93
N GLU A 99 -32.69 3.93 5.77
CA GLU A 99 -31.53 4.75 5.40
C GLU A 99 -30.33 3.87 5.02
N ARG A 100 -30.01 2.87 5.84
CA ARG A 100 -28.92 1.92 5.53
C ARG A 100 -29.17 1.18 4.22
N ALA A 101 -30.40 0.77 3.91
CA ALA A 101 -30.73 0.11 2.65
C ALA A 101 -30.57 1.03 1.43
N GLN A 102 -30.94 2.31 1.56
CA GLN A 102 -30.73 3.32 0.52
C GLN A 102 -29.23 3.56 0.28
N HIS A 103 -28.45 3.73 1.36
CA HIS A 103 -27.01 3.87 1.28
C HIS A 103 -26.34 2.64 0.64
N ALA A 104 -26.74 1.44 1.02
CA ALA A 104 -26.22 0.21 0.43
C ALA A 104 -26.49 0.14 -1.09
N THR A 105 -27.67 0.58 -1.53
CA THR A 105 -28.03 0.63 -2.95
C THR A 105 -27.16 1.63 -3.70
N ARG A 106 -26.94 2.82 -3.12
CA ARG A 106 -26.07 3.85 -3.68
C ARG A 106 -24.61 3.40 -3.76
N TYR A 107 -24.06 2.81 -2.70
CA TYR A 107 -22.68 2.33 -2.73
C TYR A 107 -22.47 1.21 -3.74
N ARG A 108 -23.48 0.35 -3.96
CA ARG A 108 -23.42 -0.65 -5.04
C ARG A 108 -23.31 0.01 -6.41
N SER A 109 -24.13 1.02 -6.70
CA SER A 109 -24.08 1.69 -8.00
C SER A 109 -22.78 2.47 -8.21
N GLU A 110 -22.28 3.15 -7.18
CA GLU A 110 -21.00 3.86 -7.21
C GLU A 110 -19.83 2.89 -7.43
N ARG A 111 -19.81 1.75 -6.73
CA ARG A 111 -18.80 0.70 -6.93
C ARG A 111 -18.83 0.17 -8.35
N ASP A 112 -20.01 -0.13 -8.89
CA ASP A 112 -20.13 -0.70 -10.23
C ASP A 112 -19.70 0.32 -11.31
N ALA A 113 -19.96 1.61 -11.09
CA ALA A 113 -19.45 2.68 -11.95
C ALA A 113 -17.91 2.79 -11.87
N ALA A 114 -17.35 2.77 -10.66
CA ALA A 114 -15.91 2.82 -10.44
C ALA A 114 -15.18 1.63 -11.10
N LEU A 115 -15.74 0.42 -11.01
CA LEU A 115 -15.19 -0.77 -11.66
C LEU A 115 -15.19 -0.65 -13.19
N LYS A 116 -16.22 -0.04 -13.77
CA LYS A 116 -16.26 0.24 -15.22
C LYS A 116 -15.16 1.22 -15.63
N GLU A 117 -15.01 2.33 -14.90
CA GLU A 117 -13.95 3.31 -15.19
C GLU A 117 -12.56 2.70 -15.01
N LEU A 118 -12.33 1.94 -13.94
CA LEU A 118 -11.09 1.20 -13.72
C LEU A 118 -10.76 0.30 -14.91
N SER A 119 -11.74 -0.46 -15.41
CA SER A 119 -11.55 -1.34 -16.57
C SER A 119 -11.19 -0.57 -17.84
N LYS A 120 -11.77 0.61 -18.05
CA LYS A 120 -11.52 1.48 -19.20
C LYS A 120 -10.11 2.06 -19.13
N VAL A 121 -9.74 2.67 -18.01
CA VAL A 121 -8.40 3.25 -17.80
C VAL A 121 -7.32 2.17 -17.91
N SER A 122 -7.56 0.97 -17.38
CA SER A 122 -6.62 -0.15 -17.50
C SER A 122 -6.38 -0.53 -18.97
N ARG A 123 -7.43 -0.59 -19.79
CA ARG A 123 -7.30 -0.85 -21.24
C ARG A 123 -6.54 0.26 -21.97
N GLU A 124 -6.78 1.51 -21.61
CA GLU A 124 -6.06 2.65 -22.18
C GLU A 124 -4.57 2.61 -21.82
N LEU A 125 -4.25 2.30 -20.57
CA LEU A 125 -2.89 2.13 -20.09
C LEU A 125 -2.15 1.01 -20.85
N GLU A 126 -2.78 -0.15 -21.04
CA GLU A 126 -2.21 -1.24 -21.85
C GLU A 126 -1.95 -0.84 -23.31
N LYS A 127 -2.78 0.03 -23.90
CA LYS A 127 -2.55 0.58 -25.24
C LYS A 127 -1.41 1.60 -25.28
N LEU A 128 -1.22 2.37 -24.20
CA LEU A 128 -0.18 3.41 -24.14
C LEU A 128 1.21 2.83 -23.86
N LYS A 129 1.32 1.77 -23.06
CA LYS A 129 2.60 1.08 -22.75
C LYS A 129 3.48 0.81 -23.97
N PRO A 130 3.01 0.14 -25.05
CA PRO A 130 3.86 -0.13 -26.21
C PRO A 130 4.23 1.15 -26.98
N ARG A 131 3.36 2.18 -26.97
CA ARG A 131 3.65 3.47 -27.62
C ARG A 131 4.76 4.22 -26.89
N ALA A 132 4.70 4.25 -25.57
CA ALA A 132 5.75 4.84 -24.73
C ALA A 132 7.09 4.12 -24.96
N LYS A 133 7.10 2.78 -24.93
CA LYS A 133 8.30 1.98 -25.20
C LYS A 133 8.91 2.25 -26.57
N LYS A 134 8.09 2.40 -27.63
CA LYS A 134 8.57 2.76 -28.97
C LYS A 134 9.17 4.17 -29.01
N ALA A 135 8.54 5.14 -28.34
CA ALA A 135 9.06 6.50 -28.26
C ALA A 135 10.41 6.56 -27.52
N GLU A 136 10.55 5.82 -26.41
CA GLU A 136 11.83 5.68 -25.69
C GLU A 136 12.93 5.09 -26.58
N GLN A 137 12.62 4.04 -27.34
CA GLN A 137 13.57 3.44 -28.28
C GLN A 137 13.99 4.43 -29.36
N ALA A 138 13.04 5.15 -29.96
CA ALA A 138 13.34 6.16 -30.98
C ALA A 138 14.24 7.29 -30.42
N LEU A 139 13.93 7.79 -29.22
CA LEU A 139 14.75 8.80 -28.55
C LEU A 139 16.17 8.30 -28.27
N LYS A 140 16.32 7.04 -27.87
CA LYS A 140 17.63 6.41 -27.67
C LYS A 140 18.43 6.35 -28.98
N THR A 141 17.80 5.94 -30.08
CA THR A 141 18.44 5.93 -31.41
C THR A 141 18.89 7.32 -31.83
N ILE A 142 18.05 8.34 -31.65
CA ILE A 142 18.38 9.73 -31.99
C ILE A 142 19.58 10.20 -31.16
N ARG A 143 19.57 9.98 -29.83
CA ARG A 143 20.71 10.35 -28.96
C ARG A 143 22.01 9.66 -29.37
N ASN A 144 21.95 8.38 -29.71
CA ASN A 144 23.11 7.64 -30.18
C ASN A 144 23.67 8.23 -31.49
N ALA A 145 22.80 8.57 -32.44
CA ALA A 145 23.22 9.18 -33.70
C ALA A 145 23.92 10.54 -33.50
N PHE A 146 23.41 11.38 -32.60
CA PHE A 146 24.04 12.67 -32.27
C PHE A 146 25.35 12.53 -31.49
N THR A 147 25.49 11.49 -30.66
CA THR A 147 26.74 11.23 -29.92
C THR A 147 27.81 10.56 -30.77
N SER A 148 27.45 9.82 -31.82
CA SER A 148 28.40 9.23 -32.77
C SER A 148 28.86 10.17 -33.88
N ALA A 149 28.21 11.33 -34.04
CA ALA A 149 28.54 12.34 -35.05
C ALA A 149 29.36 13.52 -34.50
N ALA A 150 29.65 13.52 -33.20
CA ALA A 150 30.53 14.45 -32.50
C ALA A 150 31.88 13.79 -32.23
#